data_AF-A0A7W1EJB4-F1
#
_entry.id   AF-A0A7W1EJB4-F1
#
_cell.length_a   1.000
_cell.length_b   1.000
_cell.length_c   1.000
_cell.angle_alpha   90.00
_cell.angle_beta   90.00
_cell.angle_gamma   90.00
#
_symmetry.space_group_name_H-M   'P 1'
#
loop_
_entity.id
_entity.type
_entity.pdbx_description
1 polymer ?
#
loop_
_entity_poly.entity_id
_entity_poly.type
_entity_poly.pdbx_seq_one_letter_code
_entity_poly.pdbx_strand_id
1 'polypeptide(L)'
;MFIVFGWNHTKVTEYGAVQEEECTHCHNKDIWQLKKIARYFTLFFIPVFPHDSEKIYHCPICNNGLKLETEDFENYKAIAQVNTDCLEKKISEDERLIRLKAIHNNKQERKASEKMKHSEESNNWTDIAAQQSTHELQLIVDQKQADYNPAFIIAAKKELEKRKTNI
;
A
#
# COMPACT_ATOMS: atom_id res chain seq x y z
N MET A 1 -1.10 -46.61 4.58
CA MET A 1 -1.01 -45.38 5.39
C MET A 1 -1.84 -44.32 4.70
N PHE A 2 -2.88 -43.79 5.36
CA PHE A 2 -3.73 -42.75 4.79
C PHE A 2 -3.29 -41.41 5.34
N ILE A 3 -2.99 -40.45 4.46
CA ILE A 3 -2.72 -39.07 4.85
C ILE A 3 -4.02 -38.30 4.63
N VAL A 4 -4.54 -37.69 5.69
CA VAL A 4 -5.72 -36.80 5.63
C VAL A 4 -5.22 -35.36 5.66
N PHE A 5 -5.53 -34.60 4.61
CA PHE A 5 -5.22 -33.18 4.51
C PHE A 5 -6.49 -32.37 4.17
N GLY A 6 -6.54 -31.12 4.62
CA GLY A 6 -7.67 -30.21 4.41
C GLY A 6 -7.22 -28.75 4.29
N TRP A 7 -7.98 -27.92 3.59
CA TRP A 7 -7.56 -26.57 3.17
C TRP A 7 -8.50 -25.45 3.65
N ASN A 8 -9.59 -25.80 4.35
CA ASN A 8 -10.69 -24.88 4.64
C ASN A 8 -10.72 -24.38 6.10
N HIS A 9 -9.66 -24.60 6.88
CA HIS A 9 -9.62 -24.10 8.26
C HIS A 9 -9.30 -22.61 8.26
N THR A 10 -10.27 -21.78 8.67
CA THR A 10 -10.13 -20.32 8.64
C THR A 10 -10.08 -19.77 10.06
N LYS A 11 -9.13 -18.87 10.33
CA LYS A 11 -9.00 -18.13 11.59
C LYS A 11 -9.23 -16.65 11.34
N VAL A 12 -10.19 -16.07 12.05
CA VAL A 12 -10.46 -14.62 12.02
C VAL A 12 -9.83 -13.98 13.25
N THR A 13 -9.05 -12.93 13.04
CA THR A 13 -8.49 -12.08 14.10
C THR A 13 -9.07 -10.68 13.93
N GLU A 14 -9.76 -10.20 14.95
CA GLU A 14 -10.28 -8.83 15.00
C GLU A 14 -9.30 -7.92 15.72
N TYR A 15 -9.00 -6.76 15.13
CA TYR A 15 -8.10 -5.74 15.68
C TYR A 15 -8.86 -4.55 16.25
N GLY A 16 -10.16 -4.44 15.95
CA GLY A 16 -11.05 -3.41 16.49
C GLY A 16 -11.23 -2.19 15.61
N ALA A 17 -11.68 -1.12 16.25
CA ALA A 17 -12.16 0.13 15.67
C ALA A 17 -11.02 1.03 15.15
N VAL A 18 -11.09 1.45 13.90
CA VAL A 18 -10.05 2.32 13.28
C VAL A 18 -10.50 3.78 13.26
N GLN A 19 -11.49 4.10 12.44
CA GLN A 19 -11.98 5.47 12.27
C GLN A 19 -13.44 5.48 11.81
N GLU A 20 -14.10 6.61 12.01
CA GLU A 20 -15.46 6.82 11.57
C GLU A 20 -15.47 7.18 10.08
N GLU A 21 -16.21 6.41 9.27
CA GLU A 21 -16.34 6.61 7.84
C GLU A 21 -17.77 6.31 7.40
N GLU A 22 -18.24 7.03 6.37
CA GLU A 22 -19.50 6.73 5.73
C GLU A 22 -19.35 5.58 4.73
N CYS A 23 -20.18 4.55 4.87
CA CYS A 23 -20.15 3.41 3.96
C CYS A 23 -20.72 3.75 2.58
N THR A 24 -19.95 3.55 1.52
CA THR A 24 -20.41 3.73 0.13
C THR A 24 -21.50 2.75 -0.31
N HIS A 25 -21.73 1.68 0.46
CA HIS A 25 -22.71 0.64 0.13
C HIS A 25 -24.03 0.80 0.89
N CYS A 26 -23.99 1.02 2.20
CA CYS A 26 -25.20 1.17 3.01
C CYS A 26 -25.48 2.61 3.46
N HIS A 27 -24.60 3.57 3.12
CA HIS A 27 -24.72 5.00 3.45
C HIS A 27 -24.86 5.33 4.93
N ASN A 28 -24.47 4.40 5.81
CA ASN A 28 -24.42 4.62 7.23
C ASN A 28 -23.02 5.10 7.64
N LYS A 29 -22.98 6.02 8.59
CA LYS A 29 -21.76 6.54 9.21
C LYS A 29 -21.51 5.77 10.51
N ASP A 30 -20.40 5.05 10.58
CA ASP A 30 -20.05 4.22 11.75
C ASP A 30 -18.52 4.07 11.84
N ILE A 31 -18.05 3.52 12.95
CA ILE A 31 -16.64 3.24 13.20
C ILE A 31 -16.27 1.92 12.52
N TRP A 32 -15.51 2.03 11.44
CA TRP A 32 -15.08 0.88 10.66
C TRP A 32 -14.10 0.00 11.44
N GLN A 33 -14.15 -1.30 11.14
CA GLN A 33 -13.46 -2.35 11.87
C GLN A 33 -12.37 -3.00 11.02
N LEU A 34 -11.27 -3.36 11.67
CA LEU A 34 -10.14 -4.06 11.05
C LEU A 34 -10.11 -5.52 11.47
N LYS A 35 -10.04 -6.43 10.49
CA LYS A 35 -9.86 -7.87 10.74
C LYS A 35 -8.88 -8.51 9.78
N LYS A 36 -8.30 -9.63 10.18
CA LYS A 36 -7.47 -10.50 9.35
C LYS A 36 -8.09 -11.90 9.30
N ILE A 37 -8.26 -12.44 8.11
CA ILE A 37 -8.77 -13.78 7.87
C ILE A 37 -7.61 -14.62 7.34
N ALA A 38 -7.14 -15.58 8.11
CA ALA A 38 -6.05 -16.48 7.71
C ALA A 38 -6.60 -17.88 7.40
N ARG A 39 -6.27 -18.41 6.22
CA ARG A 39 -6.62 -19.77 5.80
C ARG A 39 -5.43 -20.69 6.09
N TYR A 40 -5.69 -21.80 6.76
CA TYR A 40 -4.69 -22.75 7.23
C TYR A 40 -4.72 -24.02 6.41
N PHE A 41 -3.52 -24.51 6.09
CA PHE A 41 -3.34 -25.89 5.70
C PHE A 41 -3.47 -26.77 6.94
N THR A 42 -4.30 -27.81 6.86
CA THR A 42 -4.53 -28.77 7.93
C THR A 42 -3.98 -30.14 7.56
N LEU A 43 -3.29 -30.77 8.50
CA LEU A 43 -2.83 -32.14 8.42
C LEU A 43 -3.44 -32.91 9.59
N PHE A 44 -4.15 -34.01 9.32
CA PHE A 44 -4.92 -34.73 10.34
C PHE A 44 -5.84 -33.81 11.15
N PHE A 45 -6.51 -32.85 10.49
CA PHE A 45 -7.38 -31.83 11.09
C PHE A 45 -6.67 -30.81 12.01
N ILE A 46 -5.35 -30.88 12.16
CA ILE A 46 -4.57 -29.91 12.92
C ILE A 46 -4.11 -28.80 11.96
N PRO A 47 -4.46 -27.52 12.21
CA PRO A 47 -3.95 -26.40 11.42
C PRO A 47 -2.44 -26.23 11.64
N VAL A 48 -1.63 -26.47 10.60
CA VAL A 48 -0.17 -26.49 10.70
C VAL A 48 0.41 -25.11 10.42
N PHE A 49 0.09 -24.53 9.26
CA PHE A 49 0.57 -23.21 8.88
C PHE A 49 -0.48 -22.46 8.04
N PRO A 50 -0.52 -21.12 8.14
CA PRO A 50 -1.35 -20.30 7.27
C PRO A 50 -0.74 -20.28 5.86
N HIS A 51 -1.54 -20.56 4.84
CA HIS A 51 -1.11 -20.50 3.44
C HIS A 51 -1.58 -19.21 2.75
N ASP A 52 -2.67 -18.62 3.24
CA ASP A 52 -3.23 -17.39 2.70
C ASP A 52 -3.76 -16.52 3.84
N SER A 53 -3.71 -15.20 3.67
CA SER A 53 -4.29 -14.27 4.64
C SER A 53 -4.83 -13.02 3.98
N GLU A 54 -6.10 -12.73 4.24
CA GLU A 54 -6.79 -11.55 3.78
C GLU A 54 -6.86 -10.51 4.91
N LYS A 55 -6.47 -9.28 4.62
CA LYS A 55 -6.50 -8.14 5.54
C LYS A 55 -7.67 -7.25 5.14
N ILE A 56 -8.66 -7.10 5.99
CA ILE A 56 -9.96 -6.52 5.62
C ILE A 56 -10.28 -5.35 6.53
N TYR A 57 -10.61 -4.23 5.90
CA TYR A 57 -11.20 -3.06 6.54
C TYR A 57 -12.65 -2.93 6.08
N HIS A 58 -13.60 -2.97 7.02
CA HIS A 58 -15.01 -3.15 6.70
C HIS A 58 -15.95 -2.34 7.56
N CYS A 59 -17.12 -2.06 6.99
CA CYS A 59 -18.26 -1.49 7.68
C CYS A 59 -18.84 -2.55 8.64
N PRO A 60 -19.07 -2.22 9.93
CA PRO A 60 -19.65 -3.15 10.89
C PRO A 60 -21.13 -3.47 10.61
N ILE A 61 -21.83 -2.63 9.84
CA ILE A 61 -23.27 -2.76 9.58
C ILE A 61 -23.55 -3.74 8.44
N CYS A 62 -22.95 -3.52 7.26
CA CYS A 62 -23.21 -4.32 6.07
C CYS A 62 -22.07 -5.28 5.70
N ASN A 63 -20.97 -5.26 6.45
CA ASN A 63 -19.77 -6.07 6.22
C ASN A 63 -19.09 -5.84 4.85
N ASN A 64 -19.51 -4.81 4.10
CA ASN A 64 -18.80 -4.37 2.91
C ASN A 64 -17.46 -3.76 3.31
N GLY A 65 -16.40 -4.09 2.60
CA GLY A 65 -15.05 -3.70 2.96
C GLY A 65 -14.04 -3.90 1.86
N LEU A 66 -12.83 -3.41 2.12
CA LEU A 66 -11.72 -3.40 1.19
C LEU A 66 -10.63 -4.34 1.69
N LYS A 67 -9.99 -5.04 0.74
CA LYS A 67 -8.75 -5.77 1.02
C LYS A 67 -7.60 -4.77 1.07
N LEU A 68 -6.81 -4.84 2.13
CA LEU A 68 -5.69 -3.94 2.36
C LEU A 68 -4.37 -4.59 2.01
N GLU A 69 -3.46 -3.78 1.48
CA GLU A 69 -2.05 -4.13 1.42
C GLU A 69 -1.45 -4.17 2.82
N THR A 70 -0.29 -4.83 2.93
CA THR A 70 0.39 -5.03 4.20
C THR A 70 0.67 -3.73 4.94
N GLU A 71 1.06 -2.70 4.21
CA GLU A 71 1.45 -1.44 4.77
C GLU A 71 0.26 -0.63 5.32
N ASP A 72 -0.82 -0.50 4.55
CA ASP A 72 -2.03 0.17 5.03
C ASP A 72 -2.65 -0.57 6.22
N PHE A 73 -2.58 -1.89 6.21
CA PHE A 73 -3.04 -2.70 7.33
C PHE A 73 -2.26 -2.41 8.62
N GLU A 74 -0.93 -2.34 8.60
CA GLU A 74 -0.17 -2.03 9.83
C GLU A 74 -0.46 -0.62 10.35
N ASN A 75 -0.68 0.35 9.46
CA ASN A 75 -1.10 1.70 9.86
C ASN A 75 -2.48 1.68 10.55
N TYR A 76 -3.47 1.02 9.96
CA TYR A 76 -4.80 0.92 10.59
C TYR A 76 -4.80 0.08 11.85
N LYS A 77 -3.95 -0.94 11.93
CA LYS A 77 -3.77 -1.73 13.15
C LYS A 77 -3.18 -0.90 14.28
N ALA A 78 -2.23 -0.01 14.00
CA ALA A 78 -1.70 0.92 14.98
C ALA A 78 -2.79 1.87 15.50
N ILE A 79 -3.64 2.39 14.61
CA ILE A 79 -4.80 3.22 14.99
C ILE A 79 -5.78 2.42 15.86
N ALA A 80 -6.11 1.20 15.44
CA ALA A 80 -7.03 0.34 16.17
C ALA A 80 -6.53 -0.01 17.58
N GLN A 81 -5.22 -0.25 17.72
CA GLN A 81 -4.58 -0.46 19.02
C GLN A 81 -4.71 0.79 19.91
N VAL A 82 -4.42 1.98 19.38
CA VAL A 82 -4.53 3.24 20.13
C VAL A 82 -5.96 3.49 20.59
N ASN A 83 -6.96 3.23 19.72
CA ASN A 83 -8.36 3.37 20.10
C ASN A 83 -8.76 2.35 21.18
N THR A 84 -8.33 1.10 21.03
CA THR A 84 -8.58 0.03 22.01
C THR A 84 -7.98 0.37 23.37
N ASP A 85 -6.72 0.82 23.40
CA ASP A 85 -6.06 1.22 24.64
C ASP A 85 -6.78 2.38 25.35
N CYS A 86 -7.35 3.32 24.58
CA CYS A 86 -8.16 4.40 25.15
C CYS A 86 -9.50 3.89 25.70
N LEU A 87 -10.18 2.98 24.99
CA LEU A 87 -11.43 2.37 25.45
C LEU A 87 -11.22 1.54 26.73
N GLU A 88 -10.09 0.83 26.81
CA GLU A 88 -9.68 0.06 27.99
C GLU A 88 -9.09 0.94 29.11
N LYS A 89 -9.13 2.27 28.96
CA LYS A 89 -8.62 3.27 29.93
C LYS A 89 -7.13 3.09 30.28
N LYS A 90 -6.34 2.50 29.38
CA LYS A 90 -4.89 2.39 29.52
C LYS A 90 -4.18 3.70 29.20
N ILE A 91 -4.81 4.54 28.36
CA ILE A 91 -4.33 5.87 27.98
C ILE A 91 -5.46 6.89 28.10
N SER A 92 -5.12 8.17 28.21
CA SER A 92 -6.10 9.27 28.19
C SER A 92 -6.55 9.62 26.78
N GLU A 93 -7.66 10.36 26.65
CA GLU A 93 -8.12 10.87 25.36
C GLU A 93 -7.11 11.84 24.71
N ASP A 94 -6.45 12.68 25.51
CA ASP A 94 -5.40 13.59 25.01
C ASP A 94 -4.22 12.80 24.44
N GLU A 95 -3.80 11.75 25.14
CA GLU A 95 -2.72 10.87 24.68
C GLU A 95 -3.12 10.13 23.39
N ARG A 96 -4.37 9.67 23.30
CA ARG A 96 -4.94 9.08 22.08
C ARG A 96 -4.80 10.04 20.90
N LEU A 97 -5.19 11.31 21.06
CA LEU A 97 -5.12 12.32 20.00
C LEU A 97 -3.68 12.59 19.55
N ILE A 98 -2.73 12.65 20.48
CA ILE A 98 -1.30 12.83 20.17
C ILE A 98 -0.79 11.64 19.34
N ARG A 99 -1.07 10.41 19.77
CA ARG A 99 -0.63 9.19 19.07
C ARG A 99 -1.25 9.09 17.67
N LEU A 100 -2.55 9.39 17.52
CA LEU A 100 -3.22 9.37 16.22
C LEU A 100 -2.63 10.41 15.25
N LYS A 101 -2.34 11.63 15.73
CA LYS A 101 -1.66 12.65 14.92
C LYS A 101 -0.28 12.19 14.46
N ALA A 102 0.50 11.57 15.33
CA ALA A 102 1.82 11.04 14.97
C ALA A 102 1.73 9.96 13.88
N ILE A 103 0.77 9.03 13.99
CA ILE A 103 0.54 8.01 12.95
C ILE A 103 0.18 8.67 11.61
N HIS A 104 -0.70 9.67 11.62
CA HIS A 104 -1.10 10.37 10.40
C HIS A 104 0.06 11.13 9.75
N ASN A 105 0.85 11.85 10.55
CA ASN A 105 2.02 12.58 10.07
C ASN A 105 3.06 11.64 9.45
N ASN A 106 3.39 10.53 10.12
CA ASN A 106 4.31 9.52 9.58
C ASN A 106 3.83 8.97 8.23
N LYS A 107 2.51 8.72 8.09
CA LYS A 107 1.93 8.28 6.82
C LYS A 107 2.10 9.35 5.72
N GLN A 108 1.89 10.62 6.04
CA GLN A 108 2.06 11.73 5.10
C GLN A 108 3.53 11.93 4.71
N GLU A 109 4.45 11.95 5.68
CA GLU A 109 5.89 12.10 5.47
C GLU A 109 6.44 10.98 4.58
N ARG A 110 6.03 9.74 4.82
CA ARG A 110 6.42 8.61 3.98
C ARG A 110 5.93 8.79 2.54
N LYS A 111 4.65 9.09 2.33
CA LYS A 111 4.10 9.35 0.99
C LYS A 111 4.82 10.50 0.28
N ALA A 112 5.16 11.55 1.01
CA ALA A 112 5.95 12.67 0.48
C ALA A 112 7.36 12.21 0.08
N SER A 113 8.00 11.39 0.91
CA SER A 113 9.34 10.84 0.64
C SER A 113 9.36 9.93 -0.59
N GLU A 114 8.34 9.10 -0.78
CA GLU A 114 8.21 8.22 -1.95
C GLU A 114 7.97 9.03 -3.22
N LYS A 115 7.09 10.02 -3.16
CA LYS A 115 6.85 10.93 -4.27
C LYS A 115 8.13 11.70 -4.64
N MET A 116 8.91 12.11 -3.64
CA MET A 116 10.19 12.79 -3.86
C MET A 116 11.20 11.86 -4.54
N LYS A 117 11.36 10.62 -4.07
CA LYS A 117 12.22 9.61 -4.71
C LYS A 117 11.85 9.38 -6.16
N HIS A 118 10.56 9.20 -6.47
CA HIS A 118 10.12 9.04 -7.86
C HIS A 118 10.38 10.29 -8.71
N SER A 119 10.26 11.48 -8.14
CA SER A 119 10.61 12.73 -8.83
C SER A 119 12.12 12.82 -9.10
N GLU A 120 12.96 12.45 -8.12
CA GLU A 120 14.41 12.43 -8.25
C GLU A 120 14.88 11.42 -9.30
N GLU A 121 14.31 10.21 -9.30
CA GLU A 121 14.56 9.19 -10.32
C GLU A 121 14.18 9.68 -11.72
N SER A 122 13.01 10.31 -11.86
CA SER A 122 12.58 10.88 -13.13
C SER A 122 13.52 11.99 -13.61
N ASN A 123 13.98 12.87 -12.71
CA ASN A 123 14.90 13.94 -13.04
C ASN A 123 16.27 13.38 -13.46
N ASN A 124 16.76 12.35 -12.78
CA ASN A 124 18.00 11.68 -13.14
C ASN A 124 17.96 11.16 -14.59
N TRP A 125 16.86 10.52 -15.00
CA TRP A 125 16.70 10.08 -16.40
C TRP A 125 16.72 11.25 -17.40
N THR A 126 16.13 12.39 -17.04
CA THR A 126 16.21 13.59 -17.90
C THR A 126 17.62 14.16 -17.99
N ASP A 127 18.38 14.13 -16.89
CA ASP A 127 19.76 14.62 -16.87
C ASP A 127 20.69 13.70 -17.69
N ILE A 128 20.53 12.38 -17.56
CA ILE A 128 21.26 11.40 -18.37
C ILE A 128 20.94 11.61 -19.86
N ALA A 129 19.67 11.81 -20.22
CA ALA A 129 19.28 12.05 -21.60
C ALA A 129 19.87 13.36 -22.15
N ALA A 130 19.90 14.43 -21.35
CA ALA A 130 20.45 15.72 -21.75
C ALA A 130 21.95 15.66 -22.07
N GLN A 131 22.71 14.79 -21.39
CA GLN A 131 24.15 14.60 -21.63
C GLN A 131 24.47 13.84 -22.92
N GLN A 132 23.51 13.13 -23.50
CA GLN A 132 23.72 12.34 -24.71
C GLN A 132 23.66 13.19 -25.99
N SER A 133 24.44 12.79 -26.99
CA SER A 133 24.41 13.45 -28.31
C SER A 133 23.09 13.20 -29.03
N THR A 134 22.68 14.12 -29.92
CA THR A 134 21.41 14.00 -30.66
C THR A 134 21.38 12.73 -31.52
N HIS A 135 22.50 12.38 -32.15
CA HIS A 135 22.63 11.16 -32.95
C HIS A 135 22.47 9.90 -32.08
N GLU A 136 23.07 9.88 -30.90
CA GLU A 136 22.99 8.74 -29.98
C GLU A 136 21.58 8.54 -29.41
N LEU A 137 20.90 9.62 -29.01
CA LEU A 137 19.51 9.58 -28.58
C LEU A 137 18.59 9.04 -29.68
N GLN A 138 18.80 9.47 -30.93
CA GLN A 138 18.03 9.02 -32.09
C GLN A 138 18.22 7.51 -32.32
N LEU A 139 19.46 7.02 -32.29
CA LEU A 139 19.78 5.59 -32.41
C LEU A 139 19.15 4.75 -31.29
N ILE A 140 19.19 5.24 -30.05
CA ILE A 140 18.59 4.55 -28.90
C ILE A 140 17.06 4.46 -29.06
N VAL A 141 16.42 5.57 -29.42
CA VAL A 141 14.96 5.64 -29.57
C VAL A 141 14.46 4.78 -30.73
N ASP A 142 15.15 4.78 -31.86
CA ASP A 142 14.67 4.15 -33.09
C ASP A 142 15.01 2.65 -33.17
N GLN A 143 16.12 2.21 -32.56
CA GLN A 143 16.64 0.86 -32.77
C GLN A 143 16.87 0.06 -31.49
N LYS A 144 17.08 0.71 -30.34
CA LYS A 144 17.46 0.03 -29.09
C LYS A 144 16.48 0.25 -27.94
N GLN A 145 15.24 0.63 -28.23
CA GLN A 145 14.27 0.98 -27.19
C GLN A 145 14.06 -0.14 -26.15
N ALA A 146 14.12 -1.40 -26.56
CA ALA A 146 13.93 -2.57 -25.71
C ALA A 146 15.08 -2.78 -24.69
N ASP A 147 16.27 -2.22 -24.94
CA ASP A 147 17.45 -2.41 -24.12
C ASP A 147 17.53 -1.42 -22.94
N TYR A 148 16.63 -0.44 -22.88
CA TYR A 148 16.68 0.67 -21.93
C TYR A 148 15.43 0.77 -21.07
N ASN A 149 15.57 1.42 -19.91
CA ASN A 149 14.46 1.73 -19.03
C ASN A 149 13.41 2.58 -19.77
N PRO A 150 12.11 2.25 -19.72
CA PRO A 150 11.06 3.03 -20.38
C PRO A 150 11.04 4.51 -19.98
N ALA A 151 11.36 4.84 -18.72
CA ALA A 151 11.45 6.22 -18.25
C ALA A 151 12.58 7.00 -18.95
N PHE A 152 13.74 6.35 -19.18
CA PHE A 152 14.83 6.93 -19.95
C PHE A 152 14.42 7.20 -21.39
N ILE A 153 13.71 6.28 -22.04
CA ILE A 153 13.23 6.45 -23.41
C ILE A 153 12.28 7.65 -23.52
N ILE A 154 11.37 7.82 -22.55
CA ILE A 154 10.46 8.96 -22.50
C ILE A 154 11.27 10.26 -22.37
N ALA A 155 12.27 10.30 -21.49
CA ALA A 155 13.16 11.43 -21.33
C ALA A 155 13.95 11.75 -22.61
N ALA A 156 14.51 10.74 -23.27
CA ALA A 156 15.24 10.85 -24.53
C ALA A 156 14.38 11.45 -25.66
N LYS A 157 13.13 10.95 -25.83
CA LYS A 157 12.19 11.51 -26.81
C LYS A 157 11.88 12.97 -26.52
N LYS A 158 11.62 13.31 -25.26
CA LYS A 158 11.33 14.69 -24.83
C LYS A 158 12.50 15.63 -25.11
N GLU A 159 13.73 15.19 -24.85
CA GLU A 159 14.94 15.96 -25.12
C GLU A 159 15.18 16.16 -26.63
N LEU A 160 14.94 15.14 -27.46
CA LEU A 160 14.99 15.28 -28.93
C LEU A 160 13.98 16.31 -29.44
N GLU A 161 12.73 16.28 -28.97
CA GLU A 161 11.71 17.27 -29.34
C GLU A 161 12.12 18.68 -28.92
N LYS A 162 12.64 18.85 -27.70
CA LYS A 162 13.16 20.14 -27.21
C LYS A 162 14.28 20.69 -28.09
N ARG A 163 15.18 19.83 -28.57
CA ARG A 163 16.27 20.22 -29.48
C ARG A 163 15.75 20.64 -30.85
N LYS A 164 14.71 19.97 -31.38
CA LYS A 164 14.06 20.34 -32.65
C LYS A 164 13.36 21.69 -32.58
N THR A 165 12.72 22.03 -31.45
CA THR A 165 12.01 23.30 -31.27
C THR A 165 12.93 24.52 -31.06
N ASN A 166 14.21 24.29 -30.76
CA ASN A 166 15.21 25.35 -30.54
C ASN A 166 16.08 25.63 -31.79
N ILE A 167 15.72 25.04 -32.94
CA ILE A 167 16.34 25.27 -34.27
C ILE A 167 15.33 26.07 -35.10
#